data_AF-A0A956MWX1-F1
#
_entry.id   AF-A0A956MWX1-F1
#
_cell.length_a   1.000
_cell.length_b   1.000
_cell.length_c   1.000
_cell.angle_alpha   90.00
_cell.angle_beta   90.00
_cell.angle_gamma   90.00
#
_symmetry.space_group_name_H-M   'P 1'
#
loop_
_entity.id
_entity.type
_entity.pdbx_description
1 polymer ?
#
loop_
_entity_poly.entity_id
_entity_poly.type
_entity_poly.pdbx_seq_one_letter_code
_entity_poly.pdbx_strand_id
1 'polypeptide(L)'
;MKKPLFRACLQPDDFRKVEGQGIYLTDLGMKTLLKNYEARMRESFTLKTSEVKTTYREIILKQIQQLASAIKHRKPYEPYSPGD
;
A
#
# COMPACT_ATOMS: atom_id res chain seq x y z
N MET A 1 -27.34 2.42 -2.13
CA MET A 1 -26.42 3.43 -1.53
C MET A 1 -24.98 3.01 -1.78
N LYS A 2 -24.21 3.78 -2.56
CA LYS A 2 -22.77 3.53 -2.74
C LYS A 2 -22.05 3.91 -1.44
N LYS A 3 -21.44 2.95 -0.75
CA LYS A 3 -20.59 3.24 0.42
C LYS A 3 -19.46 4.18 -0.02
N PRO A 4 -19.14 5.25 0.75
CA PRO A 4 -18.01 6.11 0.40
C PRO A 4 -16.73 5.27 0.33
N LEU A 5 -16.01 5.40 -0.78
CA LEU A 5 -14.85 4.57 -1.13
C LEU A 5 -13.61 4.82 -0.23
N PHE A 6 -13.66 5.83 0.63
CA PHE A 6 -12.60 6.15 1.59
C PHE A 6 -13.22 6.48 2.92
N ARG A 7 -13.19 5.54 3.87
CA ARG A 7 -13.34 5.89 5.28
C ARG A 7 -11.99 6.47 5.71
N ALA A 8 -11.93 7.75 6.03
CA ALA A 8 -10.70 8.37 6.50
C ALA A 8 -10.20 7.60 7.74
N CYS A 9 -9.04 6.96 7.62
CA CYS A 9 -8.45 6.15 8.69
C CYS A 9 -7.85 7.02 9.81
N LEU A 10 -7.61 8.30 9.52
CA LEU A 10 -7.11 9.31 10.44
C LEU A 10 -8.13 10.44 10.58
N GLN A 11 -8.19 11.04 11.75
CA GLN A 11 -9.00 12.21 12.08
C GLN A 11 -8.10 13.44 12.28
N PRO A 12 -8.64 14.68 12.27
CA PRO A 12 -7.85 15.87 12.56
C PRO A 12 -7.05 15.79 13.87
N ASP A 13 -7.62 15.15 14.91
CA ASP A 13 -6.98 14.97 16.22
C ASP A 13 -5.78 13.99 16.22
N ASP A 14 -5.59 13.23 15.13
CA ASP A 14 -4.42 12.38 14.93
C ASP A 14 -3.18 13.18 14.46
N PHE A 15 -3.32 14.51 14.33
CA PHE A 15 -2.27 15.42 13.90
C PHE A 15 -1.96 16.48 14.95
N ARG A 16 -0.70 16.90 15.00
CA ARG A 16 -0.23 18.04 15.79
C ARG A 16 0.56 18.98 14.93
N LYS A 17 0.37 20.28 15.12
CA LYS A 17 1.20 21.32 14.51
C LYS A 17 2.38 21.62 15.43
N VAL A 18 3.58 21.65 14.87
CA VAL A 18 4.80 22.07 15.55
C VAL A 18 5.24 23.38 14.91
N GLU A 19 5.27 24.46 15.70
CA GLU A 19 5.60 25.81 15.22
C GLU A 19 6.98 25.85 14.58
N GLY A 20 7.08 26.52 13.43
CA GLY A 20 8.32 26.59 12.64
C GLY A 20 8.75 25.29 11.96
N GLN A 21 8.05 24.15 12.14
CA GLN A 21 8.45 22.85 11.59
C GLN A 21 7.42 22.20 10.66
N GLY A 22 6.13 22.19 11.02
CA GLY A 22 5.08 21.62 10.17
C GLY A 22 3.97 20.89 10.93
N ILE A 23 3.27 20.00 10.24
CA ILE A 23 2.19 19.16 10.79
C ILE A 23 2.68 17.72 10.81
N TYR A 24 2.55 17.08 11.97
CA TYR A 24 3.04 15.73 12.23
C TYR A 24 1.90 14.85 12.74
N LEU A 25 2.02 13.53 12.57
CA LEU A 25 1.16 12.59 13.27
C LEU A 25 1.48 12.61 14.77
N THR A 26 0.44 12.43 15.58
CA THR A 26 0.61 12.04 16.98
C THR A 26 1.02 10.57 17.05
N ASP A 27 1.50 10.11 18.22
CA ASP A 27 1.82 8.70 18.41
C ASP A 27 0.60 7.79 18.21
N LEU A 28 -0.59 8.28 18.58
CA LEU A 28 -1.85 7.59 18.33
C LEU A 28 -2.15 7.53 16.82
N GLY A 29 -2.03 8.66 16.12
CA GLY A 29 -2.21 8.74 14.67
C GLY A 29 -1.27 7.79 13.93
N MET A 30 0.00 7.71 14.35
CA MET A 30 0.99 6.78 13.80
C MET A 30 0.58 5.31 14.00
N LYS A 31 0.15 4.94 15.21
CA LYS A 31 -0.33 3.57 15.50
C LYS A 31 -1.56 3.21 14.66
N THR A 32 -2.49 4.15 14.51
CA THR A 32 -3.70 3.98 13.69
C THR A 32 -3.34 3.79 12.22
N LEU A 33 -2.45 4.63 11.67
CA LEU A 33 -1.96 4.50 10.31
C LEU A 33 -1.30 3.14 10.07
N LEU A 34 -0.34 2.77 10.92
CA LEU A 34 0.42 1.53 10.78
C LEU A 34 -0.49 0.29 10.84
N LYS A 35 -1.46 0.27 11.76
CA LYS A 35 -2.43 -0.83 11.86
C LYS A 35 -3.24 -1.01 10.58
N ASN A 36 -3.71 0.09 10.00
CA ASN A 36 -4.50 0.04 8.76
C ASN A 36 -3.63 -0.34 7.55
N TYR A 37 -2.41 0.18 7.48
CA TYR A 37 -1.43 -0.22 6.46
C TYR A 37 -1.16 -1.73 6.52
N GLU A 38 -0.86 -2.28 7.69
CA GLU A 38 -0.60 -3.71 7.87
C GLU A 38 -1.83 -4.59 7.60
N ALA A 39 -3.04 -4.09 7.87
CA ALA A 39 -4.27 -4.77 7.49
C ALA A 39 -4.41 -4.81 5.96
N ARG A 40 -4.21 -3.66 5.29
CA ARG A 40 -4.27 -3.57 3.82
C ARG A 40 -3.23 -4.46 3.15
N MET A 41 -2.00 -4.50 3.65
CA MET A 41 -0.93 -5.32 3.08
C MET A 41 -1.20 -6.82 3.14
N ARG A 42 -2.00 -7.28 4.11
CA ARG A 42 -2.41 -8.68 4.29
C ARG A 42 -3.74 -9.03 3.63
N GLU A 43 -4.48 -8.03 3.16
CA GLU A 43 -5.76 -8.24 2.50
C GLU A 43 -5.55 -9.08 1.23
N SER A 44 -6.24 -10.21 1.16
CA SER A 44 -6.19 -11.06 -0.03
C SER A 44 -7.19 -10.60 -1.07
N PHE A 45 -6.77 -10.58 -2.34
CA PHE A 45 -7.62 -10.31 -3.48
C PHE A 45 -7.23 -11.18 -4.67
N THR A 46 -8.12 -11.28 -5.65
CA THR A 46 -7.89 -12.05 -6.88
C THR A 46 -7.38 -11.12 -7.98
N LEU A 47 -6.27 -11.48 -8.61
CA LEU A 47 -5.78 -10.77 -9.79
C LEU A 47 -6.72 -11.04 -10.97
N LYS A 48 -7.13 -9.98 -11.67
CA LYS A 48 -8.03 -10.13 -12.83
C LYS A 48 -7.36 -10.86 -13.98
N THR A 49 -6.05 -10.64 -14.18
CA THR A 49 -5.26 -11.26 -15.26
C THR A 49 -5.07 -12.77 -15.15
N SER A 50 -5.24 -13.38 -13.97
CA SER A 50 -4.77 -14.76 -13.74
C SER A 50 -5.63 -15.60 -12.79
N GLU A 51 -6.73 -15.06 -12.26
CA GLU A 51 -7.55 -15.70 -11.21
C GLU A 51 -6.77 -16.12 -9.94
N VAL A 52 -5.50 -15.73 -9.82
CA VAL A 52 -4.65 -16.05 -8.69
C VAL A 52 -5.04 -15.18 -7.50
N LYS A 53 -5.35 -15.82 -6.37
CA LYS A 53 -5.50 -15.14 -5.08
C LYS A 53 -4.13 -14.76 -4.54
N THR A 54 -3.94 -13.50 -4.16
CA THR A 54 -2.68 -12.97 -3.66
C THR A 54 -2.92 -11.83 -2.67
N THR A 55 -1.84 -11.27 -2.09
CA THR A 55 -1.86 -10.07 -1.24
C THR A 55 -1.00 -8.96 -1.83
N TYR A 56 -1.18 -7.72 -1.37
CA TYR A 56 -0.29 -6.62 -1.76
C TYR A 56 1.17 -6.89 -1.38
N ARG A 57 1.41 -7.51 -0.22
CA ARG A 57 2.76 -7.90 0.20
C ARG A 57 3.43 -8.84 -0.79
N GLU A 58 2.71 -9.87 -1.25
CA GLU A 58 3.23 -10.82 -2.23
C GLU A 58 3.49 -10.17 -3.59
N ILE A 59 2.64 -9.24 -4.03
CA ILE A 59 2.86 -8.51 -5.28
C ILE A 59 4.15 -7.71 -5.20
N ILE A 60 4.37 -6.95 -4.13
CA ILE A 60 5.62 -6.17 -3.97
C ILE A 60 6.83 -7.10 -4.03
N LEU A 61 6.79 -8.24 -3.32
CA LEU A 61 7.89 -9.21 -3.37
C LEU A 61 8.12 -9.77 -4.78
N LYS A 62 7.05 -10.10 -5.52
CA LYS A 62 7.14 -10.54 -6.91
C LYS A 62 7.74 -9.46 -7.81
N GLN A 63 7.34 -8.20 -7.64
CA GLN A 63 7.89 -7.06 -8.41
C GLN A 63 9.38 -6.87 -8.16
N ILE A 64 9.83 -7.00 -6.90
CA ILE A 64 11.26 -6.96 -6.55
C ILE A 64 12.03 -8.09 -7.25
N GLN A 65 11.49 -9.31 -7.24
CA GLN A 65 12.10 -10.48 -7.90
C GLN A 65 12.16 -10.31 -9.42
N GLN A 66 11.07 -9.81 -10.03
CA GLN A 66 11.00 -9.54 -11.47
C GLN A 66 12.01 -8.47 -11.88
N LEU A 67 12.11 -7.38 -11.12
CA LEU A 67 13.07 -6.31 -11.37
C LEU A 67 14.52 -6.84 -11.26
N ALA A 68 14.83 -7.60 -10.21
CA ALA A 68 16.16 -8.20 -10.04
C ALA A 68 16.52 -9.12 -11.22
N SER A 69 15.56 -9.92 -11.69
CA SER A 69 15.72 -10.79 -12.87
C SER A 69 15.93 -9.98 -14.16
N ALA A 70 15.13 -8.93 -14.37
CA ALA A 70 15.24 -8.04 -15.52
C ALA A 70 16.63 -7.39 -15.61
N ILE A 71 17.14 -6.90 -14.49
CA ILE A 71 18.51 -6.36 -14.38
C ILE A 71 19.55 -7.44 -14.70
N LYS A 72 19.46 -8.61 -14.05
CA LYS A 72 20.43 -9.70 -14.22
C LYS A 72 20.51 -10.19 -15.67
N HIS A 73 19.36 -10.31 -16.34
CA HIS A 73 19.25 -10.88 -17.68
C HIS A 73 19.19 -9.83 -18.79
N ARG A 74 19.32 -8.54 -18.46
CA ARG A 74 19.18 -7.41 -19.39
C ARG A 74 17.89 -7.48 -20.21
N LYS A 75 16.80 -7.88 -19.56
CA LYS A 75 15.46 -7.95 -20.15
C LYS A 75 14.62 -6.74 -19.71
N PRO A 76 13.63 -6.32 -20.51
CA PRO A 76 12.65 -5.33 -20.06
C PRO A 76 11.92 -5.79 -18.79
N TYR A 77 11.66 -4.85 -17.90
CA TYR A 77 10.81 -5.05 -16.73
C TYR A 77 9.39 -4.57 -17.04
N GLU A 78 8.40 -5.38 -16.70
CA GLU A 78 6.98 -5.04 -16.85
C GLU A 78 6.38 -4.77 -15.46
N PRO A 79 6.05 -3.50 -15.14
CA PRO A 79 5.49 -3.15 -13.84
C PRO A 79 4.09 -3.72 -13.64
N TYR A 80 3.76 -4.01 -12.38
CA TYR A 80 2.39 -4.33 -11.99
C TYR A 80 1.45 -3.13 -12.18
N SER A 81 0.39 -3.33 -12.95
CA SER A 81 -0.71 -2.39 -13.14
C SER A 81 -1.97 -2.87 -12.42
N PRO A 82 -2.45 -2.20 -11.36
CA PRO A 82 -3.72 -2.54 -10.73
C PRO A 82 -4.88 -2.11 -11.64
N GLY A 83 -5.32 -2.97 -12.55
CA GLY A 83 -6.38 -2.61 -13.49
C GLY A 83 -6.65 -3.62 -14.59
N ASP A 84 -5.59 -4.24 -15.10
CA ASP A 84 -5.63 -5.37 -16.02
C ASP A 84 -6.05 -6.67 -15.30
#